data_AF-A0A4P9ZAF2-F1
#
_entry.id   AF-A0A4P9ZAF2-F1
#
_cell.length_a   1.000
_cell.length_b   1.000
_cell.length_c   1.000
_cell.angle_alpha   90.00
_cell.angle_beta   90.00
_cell.angle_gamma   90.00
#
_symmetry.space_group_name_H-M   'P 1'
#
loop_
_entity.id
_entity.type
_entity.pdbx_description
1 polymer ?
#
loop_
_entity_poly.entity_id
_entity_poly.type
_entity_poly.pdbx_seq_one_letter_code
_entity_poly.pdbx_strand_id
1 'polypeptide(L)'
;LPENFLLQVRQTYESALALGNLVFNGTNAVNEMVSVDINNSTYTTCLTLLGSLVHRPEKGTVEKNPFAKPEPELTILDAYGDEDEFKLVLNKFPVVPHHFMLITKEFKSQNTPLSPNELAATFFILKGLEQENDKNWFAFFNCGPESGASQPHKHVQFMTLPEDFEPFATRLAST
;
A
#
# COMPACT_ATOMS: atom_id res chain seq x y z
N LEU A 1 4.39 11.10 12.99
CA LEU A 1 3.24 11.13 12.06
C LEU A 1 2.34 12.28 12.51
N PRO A 2 1.82 13.15 11.62
CA PRO A 2 0.88 14.18 12.03
C PRO A 2 -0.36 13.56 12.70
N GLU A 3 -0.91 14.20 13.72
CA GLU A 3 -2.10 13.68 14.43
C GLU A 3 -3.29 13.49 13.48
N ASN A 4 -3.43 14.35 12.47
CA ASN A 4 -4.50 14.27 11.47
C ASN A 4 -4.11 13.46 10.22
N PHE A 5 -3.14 12.54 10.31
CA PHE A 5 -2.63 11.83 9.13
C PHE A 5 -3.71 11.07 8.37
N LEU A 6 -4.56 10.29 9.04
CA LEU A 6 -5.61 9.54 8.35
C LEU A 6 -6.61 10.47 7.65
N LEU A 7 -6.91 11.62 8.26
CA LEU A 7 -7.72 12.65 7.62
C LEU A 7 -7.04 13.21 6.37
N GLN A 8 -5.72 13.46 6.41
CA GLN A 8 -4.96 13.90 5.23
C GLN A 8 -4.96 12.85 4.11
N VAL A 9 -4.80 11.56 4.44
CA VAL A 9 -4.90 10.46 3.47
C VAL A 9 -6.26 10.49 2.76
N ARG A 10 -7.35 10.58 3.54
CA ARG A 10 -8.72 10.64 3.01
C ARG A 10 -8.96 11.88 2.15
N GLN A 11 -8.59 13.06 2.63
CA GLN A 11 -8.77 14.32 1.90
C GLN A 11 -7.98 14.35 0.59
N THR A 12 -6.74 13.87 0.62
CA THR A 12 -5.90 13.76 -0.58
C THR A 12 -6.53 12.78 -1.58
N TYR A 13 -7.04 11.64 -1.10
CA TYR A 13 -7.68 10.62 -1.92
C TYR A 13 -8.96 11.14 -2.59
N GLU A 14 -9.86 11.74 -1.82
CA GLU A 14 -11.12 12.28 -2.35
C GLU A 14 -10.87 13.41 -3.35
N SER A 15 -9.91 14.30 -3.06
CA SER A 15 -9.51 15.37 -3.98
C SER A 15 -8.93 14.82 -5.29
N ALA A 16 -7.98 13.89 -5.20
CA ALA A 16 -7.35 13.28 -6.36
C ALA A 16 -8.34 12.48 -7.22
N LEU A 17 -9.31 11.81 -6.59
CA LEU A 17 -10.38 11.10 -7.28
C LEU A 17 -11.32 12.08 -8.00
N ALA A 18 -11.76 13.14 -7.32
CA ALA A 18 -12.66 14.15 -7.86
C ALA A 18 -12.04 14.92 -9.05
N LEU A 19 -10.73 15.17 -9.00
CA LEU A 19 -9.98 15.87 -10.05
C LEU A 19 -9.46 14.95 -11.17
N GLY A 20 -9.63 13.62 -11.03
CA GLY A 20 -9.19 12.64 -12.02
C GLY A 20 -7.68 12.35 -12.02
N ASN A 21 -6.95 12.80 -11.00
CA ASN A 21 -5.53 12.45 -10.79
C ASN A 21 -5.36 10.99 -10.33
N LEU A 22 -6.37 10.45 -9.64
CA LEU A 22 -6.44 9.06 -9.18
C LEU A 22 -7.57 8.32 -9.89
N VAL A 23 -7.29 7.10 -10.35
CA VAL A 23 -8.26 6.24 -11.04
C VAL A 23 -8.54 5.02 -10.18
N PHE A 24 -9.67 5.02 -9.48
CA PHE A 24 -10.08 3.91 -8.62
C PHE A 24 -10.56 2.72 -9.46
N ASN A 25 -9.85 1.59 -9.35
CA ASN A 25 -10.16 0.36 -10.07
C ASN A 25 -11.03 -0.62 -9.29
N GLY A 26 -11.35 -0.32 -8.02
CA GLY A 26 -12.11 -1.21 -7.15
C GLY A 26 -13.62 -1.24 -7.41
N THR A 27 -14.18 -0.32 -8.20
CA THR A 27 -15.64 -0.23 -8.42
C THR A 27 -16.26 -1.51 -8.97
N ASN A 28 -15.53 -2.21 -9.85
CA ASN A 28 -15.97 -3.48 -10.45
C ASN A 28 -15.25 -4.70 -9.85
N ALA A 29 -14.57 -4.53 -8.72
CA ALA A 29 -13.92 -5.63 -8.03
C ALA A 29 -14.98 -6.50 -7.35
N VAL A 30 -14.90 -7.81 -7.58
CA VAL A 30 -15.72 -8.79 -6.85
C VAL A 30 -14.81 -9.47 -5.83
N ASN A 31 -15.19 -9.38 -4.55
CA ASN A 31 -14.48 -10.05 -3.47
C ASN A 31 -15.25 -11.30 -3.04
N GLU A 32 -14.56 -12.42 -2.92
CA GLU A 32 -15.11 -13.69 -2.45
C GLU A 32 -14.20 -14.27 -1.35
N MET A 33 -14.78 -14.66 -0.22
CA MET A 33 -14.07 -15.37 0.83
C MET A 33 -14.21 -16.87 0.60
N VAL A 34 -13.07 -17.54 0.42
CA VAL A 34 -13.01 -18.99 0.22
C VAL A 34 -12.21 -19.62 1.34
N SER A 35 -12.79 -20.63 1.98
CA SER A 35 -12.10 -21.45 2.97
C SER A 35 -11.57 -22.72 2.31
N VAL A 36 -10.29 -23.02 2.53
CA VAL A 36 -9.63 -24.21 2.00
C VAL A 36 -9.02 -25.00 3.15
N ASP A 37 -9.32 -26.30 3.21
CA ASP A 37 -8.73 -27.21 4.18
C ASP A 37 -7.45 -27.84 3.62
N ILE A 38 -6.32 -27.63 4.31
CA ILE A 38 -5.02 -28.19 3.97
C ILE A 38 -4.42 -28.78 5.25
N ASN A 39 -4.04 -30.06 5.24
CA ASN A 39 -3.36 -30.72 6.37
C ASN A 39 -4.04 -30.49 7.74
N ASN A 40 -5.36 -30.70 7.82
CA ASN A 40 -6.19 -30.49 9.02
C ASN A 40 -6.24 -29.04 9.55
N SER A 41 -5.89 -28.06 8.71
CA SER A 41 -6.02 -26.63 9.02
C SER A 41 -6.90 -25.95 7.97
N THR A 42 -7.80 -25.06 8.41
CA THR A 42 -8.66 -24.26 7.53
C THR A 42 -8.04 -22.89 7.29
N TYR A 43 -7.78 -22.57 6.02
CA TYR A 43 -7.23 -21.31 5.57
C TYR A 43 -8.31 -20.49 4.87
N THR A 44 -8.63 -19.32 5.41
CA THR A 44 -9.52 -18.36 4.75
C THR A 44 -8.69 -17.52 3.78
N THR A 45 -9.16 -17.41 2.54
CA THR A 45 -8.54 -16.63 1.48
C THR A 45 -9.55 -15.63 0.93
N CYS A 46 -9.14 -14.37 0.77
CA CYS A 46 -9.91 -13.38 0.01
C CYS A 46 -9.46 -13.40 -1.46
N LEU A 47 -10.37 -13.74 -2.37
CA LEU A 47 -10.17 -13.64 -3.80
C LEU A 47 -10.77 -12.33 -4.31
N THR A 48 -9.97 -11.52 -4.99
CA THR A 48 -10.43 -10.27 -5.63
C THR A 48 -10.34 -10.43 -7.15
N LEU A 49 -11.48 -10.46 -7.82
CA LEU A 49 -11.57 -10.51 -9.28
C LEU A 49 -11.68 -9.09 -9.86
N LEU A 50 -10.75 -8.75 -10.76
CA LEU A 50 -10.70 -7.47 -11.46
C LEU A 50 -10.71 -7.68 -12.98
N GLY A 51 -11.89 -7.64 -13.59
CA GLY A 51 -12.03 -7.80 -15.04
C GLY A 51 -11.32 -6.70 -15.86
N SER A 52 -11.12 -5.51 -15.26
CA SER A 52 -10.43 -4.38 -15.90
C SER A 52 -8.91 -4.57 -16.05
N LEU A 53 -8.30 -5.51 -15.33
CA LEU A 53 -6.85 -5.71 -15.32
C LEU A 53 -6.36 -6.87 -16.20
N VAL A 54 -7.22 -7.41 -17.07
CA VAL A 54 -6.85 -8.47 -18.04
C VAL A 54 -5.68 -8.02 -18.94
N HIS A 55 -5.58 -6.73 -19.23
CA HIS A 55 -4.45 -6.14 -19.94
C HIS A 55 -3.73 -5.12 -19.05
N ARG A 56 -2.66 -5.56 -18.38
CA ARG A 56 -1.82 -4.68 -17.57
C ARG A 56 -0.82 -3.94 -18.47
N PRO A 57 -0.68 -2.61 -18.35
CA PRO A 57 0.42 -1.89 -19.01
C PRO A 57 1.79 -2.38 -18.50
N GLU A 58 2.84 -2.17 -19.30
CA GLU A 58 4.20 -2.66 -19.06
C GLU A 58 4.79 -2.23 -17.70
N LYS A 59 5.79 -2.99 -17.20
CA LYS A 59 6.56 -2.67 -15.98
C LYS A 59 7.22 -1.29 -16.09
N GLY A 60 7.25 -0.54 -14.99
CA GLY A 60 7.91 0.76 -14.93
C GLY A 60 9.42 0.65 -15.13
N THR A 61 10.03 1.63 -15.81
CA THR A 61 11.48 1.77 -15.94
C THR A 61 12.00 2.88 -15.02
N VAL A 62 13.31 2.91 -14.76
CA VAL A 62 13.94 3.99 -13.99
C VAL A 62 13.74 5.36 -14.67
N GLU A 63 13.74 5.38 -16.00
CA GLU A 63 13.52 6.58 -16.83
C GLU A 63 12.08 7.11 -16.74
N LYS A 64 11.12 6.25 -16.38
CA LYS A 64 9.72 6.60 -16.12
C LYS A 64 9.35 6.32 -14.67
N ASN A 65 10.21 6.76 -13.74
CA ASN A 65 10.01 6.60 -12.30
C ASN A 65 9.00 7.63 -11.77
N PRO A 66 7.75 7.23 -11.46
CA PRO A 66 6.72 8.15 -10.96
C PRO A 66 7.06 8.71 -9.58
N PHE A 67 7.97 8.06 -8.83
CA PHE A 67 8.33 8.43 -7.47
C PHE A 67 9.50 9.42 -7.40
N ALA A 68 10.24 9.63 -8.50
CA ALA A 68 11.29 10.65 -8.55
C ALA A 68 10.70 12.07 -8.44
N LYS A 69 9.52 12.27 -9.03
CA LYS A 69 8.74 13.50 -8.91
C LYS A 69 7.25 13.14 -8.81
N PRO A 70 6.77 12.76 -7.63
CA PRO A 70 5.37 12.38 -7.45
C PRO A 70 4.46 13.57 -7.78
N GLU A 71 3.27 13.26 -8.29
CA GLU A 71 2.23 14.26 -8.55
C GLU A 71 1.84 14.92 -7.21
N PRO A 72 1.81 16.26 -7.12
CA PRO A 72 1.42 16.96 -5.89
C PRO A 72 0.04 16.53 -5.39
N GLU A 73 -0.89 16.28 -6.31
CA GLU A 73 -2.26 15.84 -6.02
C GLU A 73 -2.33 14.44 -5.40
N LEU A 74 -1.30 13.62 -5.60
CA LEU A 74 -1.17 12.29 -5.00
C LEU A 74 -0.27 12.29 -3.77
N THR A 75 0.37 13.42 -3.42
CA THR A 75 1.33 13.49 -2.32
C THR A 75 0.62 13.84 -1.02
N ILE A 76 0.64 12.91 -0.06
CA ILE A 76 0.02 13.07 1.25
C ILE A 76 0.96 13.84 2.18
N LEU A 77 2.22 13.39 2.27
CA LEU A 77 3.30 14.09 2.97
C LEU A 77 4.53 14.16 2.07
N ASP A 78 5.05 15.36 1.87
CA ASP A 78 6.27 15.58 1.09
C ASP A 78 7.56 15.40 1.92
N ALA A 79 7.43 15.28 3.24
CA ALA A 79 8.52 15.14 4.19
C ALA A 79 8.09 14.25 5.36
N TYR A 80 8.81 13.14 5.57
CA TYR A 80 8.57 12.21 6.66
C TYR A 80 9.85 11.42 7.00
N GLY A 81 9.98 11.00 8.26
CA GLY A 81 11.14 10.26 8.78
C GLY A 81 12.27 11.17 9.26
N ASP A 82 13.37 10.53 9.67
CA ASP A 82 14.58 11.26 10.06
C ASP A 82 15.15 11.98 8.84
N GLU A 83 15.57 13.23 9.02
CA GLU A 83 16.11 14.09 7.94
C GLU A 83 15.16 14.23 6.73
N ASP A 84 13.86 14.01 6.94
CA ASP A 84 12.83 14.00 5.90
C ASP A 84 13.15 13.04 4.73
N GLU A 85 13.77 11.89 4.97
CA GLU A 85 14.24 10.99 3.90
C GLU A 85 13.11 10.30 3.08
N PHE A 86 11.85 10.41 3.50
CA PHE A 86 10.71 9.77 2.87
C PHE A 86 9.61 10.74 2.42
N LYS A 87 8.74 10.23 1.53
CA LYS A 87 7.43 10.82 1.18
C LYS A 87 6.33 9.78 1.34
N LEU A 88 5.11 10.23 1.57
CA LEU A 88 3.90 9.41 1.54
C LEU A 88 3.04 9.84 0.37
N VAL A 89 2.72 8.89 -0.51
CA VAL A 89 2.00 9.16 -1.77
C VAL A 89 0.88 8.14 -1.97
N LEU A 90 -0.24 8.56 -2.53
CA LEU A 90 -1.31 7.66 -2.92
C LEU A 90 -0.90 6.79 -4.11
N ASN A 91 -1.40 5.56 -4.14
CA ASN A 91 -1.39 4.77 -5.35
C ASN A 91 -2.33 5.43 -6.37
N LYS A 92 -1.84 5.65 -7.60
CA LYS A 92 -2.62 6.28 -8.68
C LYS A 92 -3.75 5.40 -9.22
N PHE A 93 -3.59 4.08 -9.13
CA PHE A 93 -4.51 3.09 -9.68
C PHE A 93 -4.98 2.09 -8.61
N PRO A 94 -5.51 2.55 -7.47
CA PRO A 94 -5.78 1.68 -6.34
C PRO A 94 -7.00 0.80 -6.60
N VAL A 95 -6.93 -0.43 -6.10
CA VAL A 95 -8.08 -1.36 -6.01
C VAL A 95 -8.75 -1.22 -4.65
N VAL A 96 -7.94 -1.07 -3.60
CA VAL A 96 -8.39 -0.82 -2.23
C VAL A 96 -8.38 0.69 -1.99
N PRO A 97 -9.48 1.30 -1.51
CA PRO A 97 -9.53 2.74 -1.24
C PRO A 97 -8.40 3.16 -0.30
N HIS A 98 -7.89 4.38 -0.50
CA HIS A 98 -6.83 4.96 0.32
C HIS A 98 -5.50 4.18 0.32
N HIS A 99 -5.28 3.23 -0.60
CA HIS A 99 -3.97 2.57 -0.73
C HIS A 99 -2.90 3.61 -1.04
N PHE A 100 -1.89 3.69 -0.18
CA PHE A 100 -0.77 4.61 -0.29
C PHE A 100 0.57 3.89 -0.12
N MET A 101 1.67 4.58 -0.40
CA MET A 101 3.02 4.07 -0.22
C MET A 101 3.91 5.06 0.54
N LEU A 102 4.83 4.51 1.33
CA LEU A 102 6.03 5.17 1.80
C LEU A 102 7.12 4.99 0.73
N ILE A 103 7.63 6.08 0.18
CA ILE A 103 8.69 6.07 -0.83
C ILE A 103 9.94 6.78 -0.29
N THR A 104 11.12 6.35 -0.72
CA THR A 104 12.36 7.10 -0.48
C THR A 104 12.38 8.36 -1.33
N LYS A 105 12.90 9.48 -0.81
CA LYS A 105 13.09 10.70 -1.62
C LYS A 105 14.16 10.48 -2.69
N GLU A 106 15.31 9.99 -2.24
CA GLU A 106 16.39 9.58 -3.12
C GLU A 106 16.12 8.20 -3.68
N PHE A 107 16.56 7.97 -4.92
CA PHE A 107 16.42 6.65 -5.54
C PHE A 107 17.23 5.61 -4.74
N LYS A 108 16.50 4.71 -4.07
CA LYS A 108 17.03 3.43 -3.57
C LYS A 108 16.41 2.30 -4.38
N SER A 109 17.16 1.22 -4.61
CA SER A 109 16.67 0.06 -5.35
C SER A 109 15.66 -0.75 -4.53
N GLN A 110 14.53 -1.12 -5.13
CA GLN A 110 13.52 -2.01 -4.56
C GLN A 110 14.07 -3.43 -4.27
N ASN A 111 15.20 -3.79 -4.88
CA ASN A 111 15.86 -5.09 -4.66
C ASN A 111 16.79 -5.10 -3.44
N THR A 112 16.74 -4.07 -2.60
CA THR A 112 17.51 -3.99 -1.36
C THR A 112 16.61 -4.25 -0.14
N PRO A 113 17.09 -4.97 0.89
CA PRO A 113 16.34 -5.16 2.14
C PRO A 113 15.94 -3.83 2.77
N LEU A 114 14.85 -3.82 3.54
CA LEU A 114 14.46 -2.63 4.31
C LEU A 114 15.57 -2.26 5.31
N SER A 115 15.91 -0.98 5.36
CA SER A 115 16.79 -0.43 6.38
C SER A 115 16.06 -0.32 7.73
N PRO A 116 16.79 -0.15 8.84
CA PRO A 116 16.17 0.11 10.14
C PRO A 116 15.23 1.31 10.13
N ASN A 117 15.60 2.40 9.44
CA ASN A 117 14.76 3.59 9.33
C ASN A 117 13.48 3.32 8.55
N GLU A 118 13.56 2.56 7.44
CA GLU A 118 12.40 2.20 6.62
C GLU A 118 11.44 1.26 7.39
N LEU A 119 11.98 0.31 8.17
CA LEU A 119 11.18 -0.54 9.06
C LEU A 119 10.52 0.27 10.18
N ALA A 120 11.26 1.15 10.85
CA ALA A 120 10.76 1.99 11.92
C ALA A 120 9.66 2.94 11.42
N ALA A 121 9.89 3.62 10.30
CA ALA A 121 8.91 4.45 9.61
C ALA A 121 7.62 3.67 9.30
N THR A 122 7.76 2.47 8.72
CA THR A 122 6.62 1.60 8.41
C THR A 122 5.83 1.23 9.66
N PHE A 123 6.53 0.83 10.73
CA PHE A 123 5.92 0.46 11.99
C PHE A 123 5.18 1.64 12.64
N PHE A 124 5.77 2.83 12.68
CA PHE A 124 5.14 4.01 13.27
C PHE A 124 3.93 4.50 12.49
N ILE A 125 3.93 4.34 11.15
CA ILE A 125 2.73 4.60 10.34
C ILE A 125 1.61 3.64 10.72
N LEU A 126 1.87 2.33 10.77
CA LEU A 126 0.87 1.34 11.15
C LEU A 126 0.30 1.59 12.55
N LYS A 127 1.17 1.89 13.53
CA LYS A 127 0.76 2.23 14.89
C LYS A 127 -0.11 3.49 14.93
N GLY A 128 0.21 4.50 14.14
CA GLY A 128 -0.60 5.72 14.05
C GLY A 128 -1.98 5.46 13.43
N LEU A 129 -2.05 4.57 12.44
CA LEU A 129 -3.32 4.17 11.80
C LEU A 129 -4.21 3.33 12.73
N GLU A 130 -3.62 2.49 13.57
CA GLU A 130 -4.34 1.65 14.54
C GLU A 130 -5.07 2.48 15.61
N GLN A 131 -4.47 3.60 16.05
CA GLN A 131 -5.04 4.49 17.08
C GLN A 131 -6.38 5.12 16.68
N GLU A 132 -6.64 5.25 15.39
CA GLU A 132 -7.89 5.81 14.84
C GLU A 132 -9.04 4.78 14.83
N ASN A 133 -8.76 3.50 15.14
CA ASN A 133 -9.72 2.39 15.24
C ASN A 133 -10.73 2.28 14.08
N ASP A 134 -10.31 2.66 12.87
CA ASP A 134 -11.18 2.75 11.69
C ASP A 134 -11.20 1.43 10.89
N LYS A 135 -10.01 0.92 10.55
CA LYS A 135 -9.83 -0.23 9.66
C LYS A 135 -8.59 -1.04 10.02
N ASN A 136 -8.58 -2.31 9.60
CA ASN A 136 -7.42 -3.18 9.75
C ASN A 136 -6.39 -2.86 8.66
N TRP A 137 -5.42 -2.02 8.98
CA TRP A 137 -4.32 -1.66 8.08
C TRP A 137 -3.19 -2.69 8.14
N PHE A 138 -2.56 -2.93 7.00
CA PHE A 138 -1.31 -3.67 6.92
C PHE A 138 -0.36 -3.03 5.92
N ALA A 139 0.93 -3.35 6.07
CA ALA A 139 1.97 -2.93 5.16
C ALA A 139 2.66 -4.13 4.53
N PHE A 140 3.15 -3.99 3.30
CA PHE A 140 3.91 -5.03 2.61
C PHE A 140 5.00 -4.44 1.72
N PHE A 141 6.06 -5.23 1.52
CA PHE A 141 7.24 -4.86 0.75
C PHE A 141 7.62 -5.99 -0.22
N ASN A 142 7.56 -5.70 -1.52
CA ASN A 142 7.91 -6.65 -2.58
C ASN A 142 9.38 -6.45 -2.97
N CYS A 143 10.28 -7.30 -2.48
CA CYS A 143 11.72 -7.21 -2.73
C CYS A 143 12.20 -8.25 -3.74
N GLY A 144 12.88 -7.83 -4.80
CA GLY A 144 13.46 -8.72 -5.80
C GLY A 144 12.57 -8.95 -7.04
N PRO A 145 13.15 -9.48 -8.14
CA PRO A 145 12.47 -9.59 -9.44
C PRO A 145 11.24 -10.50 -9.43
N GLU A 146 11.23 -11.53 -8.59
CA GLU A 146 10.16 -12.53 -8.48
C GLU A 146 9.07 -12.17 -7.45
N SER A 147 9.20 -11.02 -6.77
CA SER A 147 8.27 -10.61 -5.71
C SER A 147 6.97 -9.97 -6.22
N GLY A 148 6.84 -9.79 -7.54
CA GLY A 148 5.75 -9.01 -8.13
C GLY A 148 5.94 -7.49 -8.06
N ALA A 149 7.14 -7.00 -7.71
CA ALA A 149 7.49 -5.59 -7.77
C ALA A 149 7.35 -5.02 -9.19
N SER A 150 6.70 -3.85 -9.31
CA SER A 150 6.41 -3.20 -10.60
C SER A 150 7.20 -1.91 -10.83
N GLN A 151 7.82 -1.37 -9.78
CA GLN A 151 8.63 -0.14 -9.80
C GLN A 151 10.00 -0.41 -9.17
N PRO A 152 11.11 0.07 -9.79
CA PRO A 152 12.46 -0.17 -9.28
C PRO A 152 12.84 0.73 -8.10
N HIS A 153 12.11 1.85 -7.90
CA HIS A 153 12.35 2.76 -6.79
C HIS A 153 11.69 2.22 -5.51
N LYS A 154 12.46 2.19 -4.43
CA LYS A 154 12.08 1.66 -3.13
C LYS A 154 10.79 2.23 -2.57
N HIS A 155 9.86 1.35 -2.24
CA HIS A 155 8.57 1.72 -1.65
C HIS A 155 7.97 0.59 -0.81
N VAL A 156 7.32 0.97 0.29
CA VAL A 156 6.48 0.10 1.14
C VAL A 156 5.02 0.49 0.91
N GLN A 157 4.15 -0.48 0.72
CA GLN A 157 2.73 -0.27 0.42
C GLN A 157 1.87 -0.46 1.67
N PHE A 158 0.83 0.35 1.82
CA PHE A 158 -0.13 0.31 2.92
C PHE A 158 -1.54 0.26 2.35
N MET A 159 -2.33 -0.71 2.82
CA MET A 159 -3.74 -0.81 2.48
C MET A 159 -4.51 -1.53 3.59
N THR A 160 -5.83 -1.48 3.52
CA THR A 160 -6.69 -2.15 4.49
C THR A 160 -6.99 -3.57 4.07
N LEU A 161 -7.10 -4.47 5.04
CA LEU A 161 -7.68 -5.79 4.83
C LEU A 161 -9.16 -5.66 4.41
N PRO A 162 -9.70 -6.64 3.69
CA PRO A 162 -11.13 -6.74 3.47
C PRO A 162 -11.91 -6.77 4.80
N GLU A 163 -13.14 -6.28 4.78
CA GLU A 163 -14.06 -6.45 5.92
C GLU A 163 -14.26 -7.95 6.21
N ASP A 164 -14.39 -8.29 7.50
CA ASP A 164 -14.55 -9.65 8.00
C ASP A 164 -13.44 -10.66 7.62
N PHE A 165 -12.30 -10.19 7.10
CA PHE A 165 -11.14 -11.04 6.83
C PHE A 165 -10.14 -11.05 7.99
N GLU A 166 -9.85 -12.25 8.50
CA GLU A 166 -8.77 -12.48 9.46
C GLU A 166 -7.62 -13.24 8.80
N PRO A 167 -6.42 -12.64 8.66
CA PRO A 167 -5.25 -13.32 8.13
C PRO A 167 -4.83 -14.49 9.04
N PHE A 168 -4.38 -15.58 8.44
CA PHE A 168 -3.85 -16.74 9.19
C PHE A 168 -2.73 -16.36 10.16
N ALA A 169 -1.88 -15.38 9.81
CA ALA A 169 -0.82 -14.90 10.67
C ALA A 169 -1.35 -14.29 11.99
N THR A 170 -2.50 -13.63 11.96
CA THR A 170 -3.16 -13.09 13.17
C THR A 170 -3.62 -14.21 14.10
N ARG A 171 -4.22 -15.25 13.52
CA ARG A 171 -4.63 -16.45 14.26
C ARG A 171 -3.42 -17.15 14.89
N LEU A 172 -2.33 -17.31 14.14
CA LEU A 172 -1.07 -17.88 14.66
C LEU A 172 -0.43 -17.06 15.78
N ALA A 173 -0.53 -15.73 15.73
CA ALA A 173 0.02 -14.89 16.78
C ALA A 173 -0.77 -14.96 18.10
N SER A 174 -2.00 -15.47 18.04
CA SER A 174 -2.93 -15.59 19.18
C SER A 174 -2.90 -16.99 19.83
N THR A 175 -2.12 -17.93 19.29
CA THR A 175 -1.88 -19.27 19.85
C THR A 175 -0.59 -19.32 20.65
#